data_AF-A0AAN6NUK7-F1
#
_entry.id   AF-A0AAN6NUK7-F1
#
_cell.length_a   1.000
_cell.length_b   1.000
_cell.length_c   1.000
_cell.angle_alpha   90.00
_cell.angle_beta   90.00
_cell.angle_gamma   90.00
#
_symmetry.space_group_name_H-M   'P 1'
#
loop_
_entity.id
_entity.type
_entity.pdbx_description
1 polymer ?
#
loop_
_entity_poly.entity_id
_entity_poly.type
_entity_poly.pdbx_seq_one_letter_code
_entity_poly.pdbx_strand_id
1 'polypeptide(L)'
;MVTPYHAAAREKRAAERDSDERNANFGDVLPVHSDPIATNGHGHHRHHHHHHHPPAPKSWFPVREEGESGRSGIHPWHFFRIVFRSSSLASRIVNVLWPVVPAAIAVRYAAPHQDLAIFILAYIAMVPCANLVGFAGQNLAKKVPHVFGVLAETTFGSLVEIIMFIVLVKQYDENSPVDHTQVIRAAILGSILATMLLCLGFCFVAAGFKREETHFSEIVSEAGSGLLLTAGFGLAVPTAFFNALYGRYDTGELKRKTLEISRSTAVLLIIAYLVYVYFQMRTHHGIYDAIFEADAERDDDKHKELRSHRLTLIESIIALAVGIALVTIIAITLVGKIHFVVEKRGISDAFVGLIMIPLVEKAAEHLTAVDEAYDNQMNIALSTVLGSTLQTALLNGPLVVIVGWGLDKPMGFNFESFDLIMLILAILTVGNFLRDQKSNYLEGILCVIVYVAIGVAAAHYPNPHDLHDAFPATTTPSPAQSTGSEGAHH
;
A
#
# COMPACT_ATOMS: atom_id res chain seq x y z
N MET A 1 26.61 -41.16 -54.98
CA MET A 1 25.56 -40.81 -53.99
C MET A 1 26.01 -41.36 -52.64
N VAL A 2 26.69 -40.54 -51.83
CA VAL A 2 26.99 -40.81 -50.41
C VAL A 2 26.87 -39.46 -49.69
N THR A 3 26.12 -39.46 -48.61
CA THR A 3 25.38 -38.34 -48.01
C THR A 3 26.22 -37.44 -47.10
N PRO A 4 25.80 -36.18 -46.84
CA PRO A 4 26.48 -35.20 -45.97
C PRO A 4 26.46 -35.51 -44.46
N TYR A 5 25.95 -36.68 -44.05
CA TYR A 5 25.72 -37.02 -42.64
C TYR A 5 26.97 -37.45 -41.87
N HIS A 6 28.07 -37.77 -42.56
CA HIS A 6 29.30 -38.29 -41.93
C HIS A 6 30.31 -37.22 -41.51
N ALA A 7 30.18 -35.97 -41.98
CA ALA A 7 31.06 -34.88 -41.58
C ALA A 7 30.68 -34.30 -40.20
N ALA A 8 29.39 -34.09 -39.95
CA ALA A 8 28.89 -33.53 -38.69
C ALA A 8 29.08 -34.46 -37.47
N ALA A 9 29.10 -35.78 -37.68
CA ALA A 9 29.33 -36.75 -36.61
C ALA A 9 30.80 -36.86 -36.17
N ARG A 10 31.76 -36.47 -37.02
CA ARG A 10 33.19 -36.43 -36.68
C ARG A 10 33.56 -35.18 -35.87
N GLU A 11 32.90 -34.05 -36.14
CA GLU A 11 33.13 -32.79 -35.46
C GLU A 11 32.57 -32.81 -34.02
N LYS A 12 31.42 -33.48 -33.81
CA LYS A 12 30.84 -33.69 -32.48
C LYS A 12 31.69 -34.59 -31.56
N ARG A 13 32.32 -35.64 -32.12
CA ARG A 13 33.20 -36.56 -31.37
C ARG A 13 34.59 -35.99 -31.05
N ALA A 14 35.03 -34.95 -31.77
CA ALA A 14 36.27 -34.25 -31.46
C ALA A 14 36.07 -33.25 -30.31
N ALA A 15 34.92 -32.59 -30.23
CA ALA A 15 34.57 -31.67 -29.15
C ALA A 15 34.32 -32.36 -27.80
N GLU A 16 33.73 -33.57 -27.79
CA GLU A 16 33.50 -34.35 -26.57
C GLU A 16 34.81 -34.94 -25.96
N ARG A 17 35.84 -35.20 -26.78
CA ARG A 17 37.15 -35.65 -26.28
C ARG A 17 37.95 -34.54 -25.60
N ASP A 18 37.79 -33.30 -26.04
CA ASP A 18 38.50 -32.14 -25.48
C ASP A 18 37.88 -31.68 -24.13
N SER A 19 36.59 -31.99 -23.89
CA SER A 19 35.93 -31.77 -22.60
C SER A 19 36.30 -32.82 -21.53
N ASP A 20 36.54 -34.08 -21.92
CA ASP A 20 36.91 -35.15 -20.98
C ASP A 20 38.37 -35.04 -20.52
N GLU A 21 39.30 -34.57 -21.37
CA GLU A 21 40.70 -34.35 -20.99
C GLU A 21 40.89 -33.16 -20.02
N ARG A 22 40.00 -32.15 -20.04
CA ARG A 22 40.05 -31.03 -19.08
C ARG A 22 39.52 -31.39 -17.70
N ASN A 23 38.63 -32.37 -17.59
CA ASN A 23 38.06 -32.81 -16.31
C ASN A 23 38.89 -33.88 -15.59
N ALA A 24 39.89 -34.48 -16.25
CA ALA A 24 40.74 -35.52 -15.69
C ALA A 24 41.95 -34.99 -14.89
N ASN A 25 42.16 -33.66 -14.78
CA ASN A 25 43.40 -33.07 -14.26
C ASN A 25 43.26 -32.25 -12.96
N PHE A 26 42.14 -32.36 -12.23
CA PHE A 26 41.94 -31.67 -10.93
C PHE A 26 41.32 -32.57 -9.84
N GLY A 27 41.72 -33.84 -9.81
CA GLY A 27 41.49 -34.75 -8.70
C GLY A 27 42.80 -35.47 -8.37
N ASP A 28 43.04 -35.70 -7.08
CA ASP A 28 44.19 -36.42 -6.50
C ASP A 28 45.52 -35.67 -6.35
N VAL A 29 45.67 -34.95 -5.23
CA VAL A 29 46.80 -35.20 -4.31
C VAL A 29 46.37 -34.93 -2.86
N LEU A 30 46.02 -35.98 -2.12
CA LEU A 30 46.19 -36.04 -0.67
C LEU A 30 47.23 -37.13 -0.38
N PRO A 31 48.10 -36.92 0.63
CA PRO A 31 48.39 -38.02 1.53
C PRO A 31 48.20 -37.63 2.99
N VAL A 32 47.79 -38.63 3.75
CA VAL A 32 47.47 -38.61 5.17
C VAL A 32 48.71 -39.00 6.00
N HIS A 33 48.88 -38.29 7.13
CA HIS A 33 49.66 -38.56 8.36
C HIS A 33 51.21 -38.52 8.40
N SER A 34 51.73 -37.57 9.21
CA SER A 34 52.76 -37.78 10.25
C SER A 34 52.84 -36.55 11.19
N ASP A 35 52.93 -36.77 12.51
CA ASP A 35 52.98 -35.75 13.59
C ASP A 35 54.36 -35.03 13.73
N PRO A 36 54.64 -34.25 14.79
CA PRO A 36 54.72 -32.79 14.76
C PRO A 36 56.18 -32.28 14.89
N ILE A 37 56.53 -31.21 14.16
CA ILE A 37 57.81 -30.51 14.39
C ILE A 37 57.56 -29.02 14.60
N ALA A 38 57.91 -28.59 15.81
CA ALA A 38 57.91 -27.22 16.28
C ALA A 38 58.73 -26.31 15.37
N THR A 39 58.14 -25.18 14.96
CA THR A 39 58.91 -24.01 14.51
C THR A 39 58.30 -22.74 15.13
N ASN A 40 59.13 -22.06 15.92
CA ASN A 40 58.89 -20.74 16.45
C ASN A 40 58.83 -19.73 15.29
N GLY A 41 57.73 -19.00 15.18
CA GLY A 41 57.58 -17.88 14.26
C GLY A 41 56.69 -16.81 14.89
N HIS A 42 57.32 -15.76 15.43
CA HIS A 42 56.63 -14.56 15.89
C HIS A 42 55.93 -13.85 14.72
N GLY A 43 54.61 -13.91 14.70
CA GLY A 43 53.74 -13.10 13.85
C GLY A 43 52.65 -12.46 14.69
N HIS A 44 52.71 -11.14 14.85
CA HIS A 44 51.69 -10.34 15.52
C HIS A 44 50.35 -10.43 14.78
N HIS A 45 49.44 -11.28 15.24
CA HIS A 45 48.02 -11.21 14.89
C HIS A 45 47.28 -10.36 15.93
N ARG A 46 46.75 -9.21 15.48
CA ARG A 46 45.73 -8.43 16.20
C ARG A 46 44.46 -9.29 16.28
N HIS A 47 44.12 -9.73 17.49
CA HIS A 47 42.83 -10.36 17.76
C HIS A 47 41.70 -9.32 17.58
N HIS A 48 40.84 -9.53 16.58
CA HIS A 48 39.49 -9.00 16.62
C HIS A 48 38.73 -9.77 17.71
N HIS A 49 38.46 -9.12 18.84
CA HIS A 49 37.55 -9.64 19.85
C HIS A 49 36.13 -9.62 19.29
N HIS A 50 35.63 -10.79 18.87
CA HIS A 50 34.19 -11.03 18.85
C HIS A 50 33.71 -11.04 20.30
N HIS A 51 32.99 -9.99 20.71
CA HIS A 51 32.25 -10.00 21.96
C HIS A 51 31.11 -11.01 21.83
N HIS A 52 31.29 -12.20 22.39
CA HIS A 52 30.18 -13.10 22.68
C HIS A 52 29.31 -12.47 23.76
N HIS A 53 28.14 -11.99 23.38
CA HIS A 53 27.08 -11.69 24.32
C HIS A 53 26.55 -13.01 24.93
N PRO A 54 26.21 -13.05 26.23
CA PRO A 54 25.60 -14.22 26.85
C PRO A 54 24.22 -14.48 26.22
N PRO A 55 23.78 -15.74 26.12
CA PRO A 55 22.49 -16.07 25.53
C PRO A 55 21.35 -15.43 26.34
N ALA A 56 20.48 -14.70 25.65
CA ALA A 56 19.29 -14.09 26.22
C ALA A 56 18.36 -15.15 26.86
N PRO A 57 17.64 -14.82 27.94
CA PRO A 57 16.71 -15.76 28.57
C PRO A 57 15.65 -16.23 27.57
N LYS A 58 15.37 -17.54 27.54
CA LYS A 58 14.38 -18.17 26.65
C LYS A 58 12.99 -17.56 26.87
N SER A 59 12.66 -16.58 26.04
CA SER A 59 11.33 -16.05 25.80
C SER A 59 10.47 -17.12 25.10
N TRP A 60 9.19 -17.22 25.46
CA TRP A 60 8.20 -18.11 24.83
C TRP A 60 7.98 -17.82 23.33
N PHE A 61 8.40 -16.64 22.86
CA PHE A 61 8.49 -16.28 21.45
C PHE A 61 9.96 -15.95 21.12
N PRO A 62 10.67 -16.75 20.33
CA PRO A 62 12.03 -16.41 19.92
C PRO A 62 11.97 -15.16 19.03
N VAL A 63 12.52 -14.05 19.52
CA VAL A 63 12.65 -12.79 18.79
C VAL A 63 13.95 -12.87 17.99
N ARG A 64 13.97 -12.42 16.73
CA ARG A 64 15.20 -12.30 15.95
C ARG A 64 16.13 -11.26 16.57
N GLU A 65 17.44 -11.50 16.54
CA GLU A 65 18.46 -10.60 17.09
C GLU A 65 18.34 -9.15 16.54
N GLU A 66 17.91 -8.99 15.29
CA GLU A 66 17.67 -7.70 14.62
C GLU A 66 16.52 -6.87 15.23
N GLY A 67 15.56 -7.55 15.88
CA GLY A 67 14.36 -6.96 16.49
C GLY A 67 14.41 -6.87 18.02
N GLU A 68 15.49 -7.32 18.65
CA GLU A 68 15.63 -7.27 20.11
C GLU A 68 15.93 -5.85 20.61
N SER A 69 15.19 -5.42 21.63
CA SER A 69 15.42 -4.13 22.29
C SER A 69 16.57 -4.18 23.30
N GLY A 70 17.00 -5.37 23.71
CA GLY A 70 17.91 -5.57 24.84
C GLY A 70 17.35 -5.16 26.21
N ARG A 71 16.07 -4.71 26.27
CA ARG A 71 15.35 -4.28 27.48
C ARG A 71 14.19 -5.24 27.77
N SER A 72 13.94 -5.53 29.05
CA SER A 72 12.76 -6.28 29.50
C SER A 72 11.74 -5.36 30.18
N GLY A 73 10.45 -5.57 29.91
CA GLY A 73 9.36 -4.77 30.49
C GLY A 73 8.98 -3.53 29.69
N ILE A 74 8.30 -2.59 30.36
CA ILE A 74 7.79 -1.33 29.79
C ILE A 74 8.54 -0.18 30.45
N HIS A 75 9.17 0.67 29.65
CA HIS A 75 9.83 1.88 30.14
C HIS A 75 9.17 3.11 29.51
N PRO A 76 8.19 3.76 30.18
CA PRO A 76 7.37 4.82 29.58
C PRO A 76 8.19 5.97 28.99
N TRP A 77 9.23 6.43 29.69
CA TRP A 77 10.04 7.54 29.22
C TRP A 77 10.89 7.19 27.99
N HIS A 78 11.43 5.96 27.96
CA HIS A 78 12.13 5.46 26.76
C HIS A 78 11.16 5.23 25.61
N PHE A 79 9.97 4.68 25.88
CA PHE A 79 8.91 4.49 24.91
C PHE A 79 8.54 5.79 24.19
N PHE A 80 8.18 6.84 24.95
CA PHE A 80 7.83 8.14 24.34
C PHE A 80 9.01 8.74 23.58
N ARG A 81 10.23 8.63 24.10
CA ARG A 81 11.42 9.15 23.42
C ARG A 81 11.71 8.42 22.11
N ILE A 82 11.53 7.10 22.08
CA ILE A 82 11.73 6.27 20.87
C ILE A 82 10.65 6.61 19.83
N VAL A 83 9.38 6.63 20.24
CA VAL A 83 8.26 7.00 19.36
C VAL A 83 8.47 8.40 18.78
N PHE A 84 8.92 9.37 19.59
CA PHE A 84 9.13 10.74 19.14
C PHE A 84 10.36 10.90 18.24
N ARG A 85 11.43 10.11 18.47
CA ARG A 85 12.60 10.11 17.58
C ARG A 85 12.30 9.43 16.23
N SER A 86 11.37 8.48 16.21
CA SER A 86 11.02 7.61 15.10
C SER A 86 12.21 6.88 14.46
N SER A 87 11.94 6.07 13.42
CA SER A 87 12.95 5.40 12.60
C SER A 87 13.59 6.36 11.60
N SER A 88 12.80 7.21 10.96
CA SER A 88 13.24 8.05 9.84
C SER A 88 13.18 9.56 10.14
N LEU A 89 13.96 10.34 9.37
CA LEU A 89 13.93 11.80 9.46
C LEU A 89 12.55 12.36 9.07
N ALA A 90 11.94 11.79 8.04
CA ALA A 90 10.60 12.17 7.57
C ALA A 90 9.53 11.89 8.65
N SER A 91 9.58 10.71 9.27
CA SER A 91 8.68 10.34 10.35
C SER A 91 8.88 11.19 11.61
N ARG A 92 10.12 11.60 11.90
CA ARG A 92 10.42 12.53 13.00
C ARG A 92 9.83 13.93 12.78
N ILE A 93 9.79 14.41 11.53
CA ILE A 93 9.15 15.69 11.19
C ILE A 93 7.65 15.61 11.44
N VAL A 94 7.01 14.49 11.08
CA VAL A 94 5.59 14.27 11.33
C VAL A 94 5.24 14.30 12.83
N ASN A 95 6.15 13.85 13.70
CA ASN A 95 5.93 13.91 15.15
C ASN A 95 5.80 15.34 15.70
N VAL A 96 6.18 16.38 14.95
CA VAL A 96 5.89 17.78 15.31
C VAL A 96 4.37 18.06 15.34
N LEU A 97 3.57 17.27 14.61
CA LEU A 97 2.12 17.41 14.52
C LEU A 97 1.35 16.78 15.70
N TRP A 98 2.02 16.08 16.62
CA TRP A 98 1.38 15.45 17.78
C TRP A 98 0.47 16.38 18.61
N PRO A 99 0.81 17.66 18.86
CA PRO A 99 -0.08 18.59 19.58
C PRO A 99 -1.44 18.80 18.91
N VAL A 100 -1.56 18.53 17.61
CA VAL A 100 -2.82 18.66 16.87
C VAL A 100 -3.82 17.57 17.26
N VAL A 101 -3.35 16.39 17.67
CA VAL A 101 -4.22 15.25 18.06
C VAL A 101 -5.10 15.58 19.27
N PRO A 102 -4.58 15.98 20.44
CA PRO A 102 -5.43 16.38 21.56
C PRO A 102 -6.24 17.64 21.25
N ALA A 103 -5.74 18.55 20.41
CA ALA A 103 -6.50 19.73 19.99
C ALA A 103 -7.73 19.34 19.14
N ALA A 104 -7.58 18.41 18.19
CA ALA A 104 -8.68 17.90 17.38
C ALA A 104 -9.77 17.25 18.25
N ILE A 105 -9.36 16.44 19.22
CA ILE A 105 -10.27 15.81 20.18
C ILE A 105 -10.96 16.86 21.06
N ALA A 106 -10.21 17.84 21.59
CA ALA A 106 -10.77 18.89 22.43
C ALA A 106 -11.79 19.75 21.68
N VAL A 107 -11.46 20.21 20.46
CA VAL A 107 -12.36 21.06 19.64
C VAL A 107 -13.61 20.29 19.25
N ARG A 108 -13.52 19.00 18.93
CA ARG A 108 -14.67 18.15 18.64
C ARG A 108 -15.72 18.18 19.76
N TYR A 109 -15.29 18.15 21.03
CA TYR A 109 -16.20 18.12 22.18
C TYR A 109 -16.54 19.50 22.74
N ALA A 110 -15.60 20.44 22.73
CA ALA A 110 -15.78 21.77 23.33
C ALA A 110 -16.46 22.77 22.38
N ALA A 111 -16.24 22.65 21.07
CA ALA A 111 -16.78 23.56 20.06
C ALA A 111 -17.39 22.79 18.87
N PRO A 112 -18.45 21.98 19.11
CA PRO A 112 -19.02 21.08 18.09
C PRO A 112 -19.61 21.82 16.87
N HIS A 113 -19.84 23.12 16.99
CA HIS A 113 -20.36 24.02 15.96
C HIS A 113 -19.30 24.51 14.96
N GLN A 114 -18.00 24.28 15.21
CA GLN A 114 -16.92 24.68 14.31
C GLN A 114 -16.53 23.54 13.35
N ASP A 115 -17.45 23.13 12.48
CA ASP A 115 -17.28 21.96 11.60
C ASP A 115 -16.00 22.00 10.76
N LEU A 116 -15.65 23.16 10.16
CA LEU A 116 -14.43 23.30 9.38
C LEU A 116 -13.17 23.08 10.22
N ALA A 117 -13.12 23.69 11.41
CA ALA A 117 -11.96 23.58 12.29
C ALA A 117 -11.79 22.13 12.76
N ILE A 118 -12.89 21.46 13.09
CA ILE A 118 -12.90 20.04 13.44
C ILE A 118 -12.35 19.20 12.27
N PHE A 119 -12.80 19.46 11.04
CA PHE A 119 -12.32 18.74 9.86
C PHE A 119 -10.82 18.94 9.65
N ILE A 120 -10.33 20.19 9.61
CA ILE A 120 -8.92 20.51 9.38
C ILE A 120 -8.03 19.91 10.47
N LEU A 121 -8.42 20.05 11.74
CA LEU A 121 -7.66 19.49 12.85
C LEU A 121 -7.65 17.96 12.81
N ALA A 122 -8.77 17.31 12.51
CA ALA A 122 -8.84 15.87 12.36
C ALA A 122 -7.98 15.38 11.18
N TYR A 123 -8.01 16.09 10.04
CA TYR A 123 -7.22 15.77 8.86
C TYR A 123 -5.72 15.81 9.15
N ILE A 124 -5.24 16.88 9.81
CA ILE A 124 -3.83 16.99 10.19
C ILE A 124 -3.47 16.00 11.31
N ALA A 125 -4.36 15.77 12.28
CA ALA A 125 -4.16 14.81 13.36
C ALA A 125 -4.05 13.35 12.89
N MET A 126 -4.63 13.02 11.73
CA MET A 126 -4.54 11.67 11.16
C MET A 126 -3.09 11.30 10.85
N VAL A 127 -2.29 12.22 10.33
CA VAL A 127 -0.91 11.97 9.86
C VAL A 127 0.00 11.43 10.98
N PRO A 128 0.16 12.07 12.16
CA PRO A 128 0.97 11.51 13.24
C PRO A 128 0.38 10.23 13.85
N CYS A 129 -0.94 10.07 13.84
CA CYS A 129 -1.58 8.84 14.34
C CYS A 129 -1.29 7.64 13.42
N ALA A 130 -1.42 7.83 12.10
CA ALA A 130 -1.06 6.85 11.10
C ALA A 130 0.43 6.49 11.18
N ASN A 131 1.28 7.51 11.36
CA ASN A 131 2.73 7.32 11.52
C ASN A 131 3.08 6.45 12.74
N LEU A 132 2.34 6.60 13.86
CA LEU A 132 2.50 5.72 15.03
C LEU A 132 2.17 4.27 14.72
N VAL A 133 1.07 4.03 13.97
CA VAL A 133 0.65 2.68 13.55
C VAL A 133 1.72 2.04 12.66
N GLY A 134 2.19 2.76 11.63
CA GLY A 134 3.26 2.28 10.75
C GLY A 134 4.56 1.96 11.51
N PHE A 135 5.02 2.89 12.35
CA PHE A 135 6.23 2.68 13.16
C PHE A 135 6.10 1.50 14.14
N ALA A 136 4.95 1.35 14.79
CA ALA A 136 4.69 0.23 15.67
C ALA A 136 4.64 -1.10 14.90
N GLY A 137 4.01 -1.10 13.72
CA GLY A 137 3.95 -2.21 12.78
C GLY A 137 5.32 -2.69 12.34
N GLN A 138 6.20 -1.78 11.92
CA GLN A 138 7.61 -2.07 11.59
C GLN A 138 8.38 -2.71 12.73
N ASN A 139 8.28 -2.14 13.94
CA ASN A 139 8.96 -2.70 15.11
C ASN A 139 8.41 -4.08 15.50
N LEU A 140 7.19 -4.42 15.10
CA LEU A 140 6.61 -5.74 15.28
C LEU A 140 7.04 -6.70 14.15
N ALA A 141 7.06 -6.23 12.90
CA ALA A 141 7.52 -6.96 11.72
C ALA A 141 8.99 -7.42 11.83
N LYS A 142 9.87 -6.59 12.40
CA LYS A 142 11.27 -6.94 12.64
C LYS A 142 11.48 -8.07 13.66
N LYS A 143 10.44 -8.47 14.40
CA LYS A 143 10.50 -9.52 15.43
C LYS A 143 10.05 -10.89 14.93
N VAL A 144 9.50 -10.95 13.72
CA VAL A 144 9.01 -12.18 13.08
C VAL A 144 9.94 -12.56 11.90
N PRO A 145 9.84 -13.78 11.34
CA PRO A 145 10.66 -14.18 10.20
C PRO A 145 10.51 -13.22 9.01
N HIS A 146 11.60 -12.96 8.28
CA HIS A 146 11.71 -11.91 7.25
C HIS A 146 10.49 -11.79 6.33
N VAL A 147 10.14 -12.85 5.60
CA VAL A 147 8.99 -12.91 4.67
C VAL A 147 7.67 -12.57 5.35
N PHE A 148 7.46 -13.08 6.57
CA PHE A 148 6.26 -12.80 7.36
C PHE A 148 6.28 -11.37 7.91
N GLY A 149 7.47 -10.84 8.22
CA GLY A 149 7.69 -9.45 8.60
C GLY A 149 7.25 -8.49 7.50
N VAL A 150 7.69 -8.72 6.26
CA VAL A 150 7.29 -7.90 5.10
C VAL A 150 5.77 -7.88 4.94
N LEU A 151 5.11 -9.05 4.97
CA LEU A 151 3.64 -9.10 4.86
C LEU A 151 2.94 -8.43 6.06
N ALA A 152 3.45 -8.66 7.27
CA ALA A 152 2.90 -8.07 8.48
C ALA A 152 3.04 -6.54 8.46
N GLU A 153 4.17 -6.02 7.98
CA GLU A 153 4.39 -4.60 7.79
C GLU A 153 3.38 -3.98 6.83
N THR A 154 3.20 -4.57 5.63
CA THR A 154 2.19 -4.11 4.67
C THR A 154 0.79 -4.15 5.27
N THR A 155 0.46 -5.22 6.00
CA THR A 155 -0.84 -5.36 6.66
C THR A 155 -1.05 -4.28 7.73
N PHE A 156 -0.06 -4.03 8.59
CA PHE A 156 -0.17 -3.02 9.65
C PHE A 156 -0.19 -1.60 9.11
N GLY A 157 0.59 -1.30 8.06
CA GLY A 157 0.52 -0.03 7.34
C GLY A 157 -0.89 0.25 6.84
N SER A 158 -1.53 -0.77 6.26
CA SER A 158 -2.85 -0.64 5.62
C SER A 158 -4.00 -0.54 6.62
N LEU A 159 -3.77 -0.73 7.93
CA LEU A 159 -4.83 -0.67 8.93
C LEU A 159 -5.53 0.68 8.96
N VAL A 160 -4.79 1.77 8.71
CA VAL A 160 -5.37 3.13 8.68
C VAL A 160 -6.41 3.25 7.57
N GLU A 161 -6.08 2.75 6.37
CA GLU A 161 -6.98 2.68 5.22
C GLU A 161 -8.18 1.77 5.49
N ILE A 162 -7.96 0.57 6.05
CA ILE A 162 -9.06 -0.36 6.40
C ILE A 162 -10.01 0.29 7.41
N ILE A 163 -9.49 0.95 8.44
CA ILE A 163 -10.30 1.67 9.45
C ILE A 163 -11.07 2.80 8.78
N MET A 164 -10.42 3.58 7.90
CA MET A 164 -11.07 4.69 7.18
C MET A 164 -12.23 4.18 6.33
N PHE A 165 -12.03 3.13 5.53
CA PHE A 165 -13.08 2.52 4.73
C PHE A 165 -14.24 1.97 5.57
N ILE A 166 -13.95 1.28 6.69
CA ILE A 166 -14.99 0.78 7.59
C ILE A 166 -15.79 1.95 8.18
N VAL A 167 -15.12 3.03 8.59
CA VAL A 167 -15.79 4.23 9.12
C VAL A 167 -16.65 4.90 8.05
N LEU A 168 -16.16 5.04 6.82
CA LEU A 168 -16.93 5.58 5.69
C LEU A 168 -18.18 4.74 5.40
N VAL A 169 -18.04 3.40 5.31
CA VAL A 169 -19.19 2.51 5.10
C VAL A 169 -20.15 2.59 6.28
N LYS A 170 -19.67 2.68 7.52
CA LYS A 170 -20.53 2.76 8.70
C LYS A 170 -21.32 4.06 8.75
N GLN A 171 -20.67 5.18 8.44
CA GLN A 171 -21.29 6.51 8.44
C GLN A 171 -22.09 6.84 7.17
N TYR A 172 -22.13 5.93 6.20
CA TYR A 172 -23.07 6.03 5.07
C TYR A 172 -24.50 6.23 5.57
N ASP A 173 -25.12 7.30 5.07
CA ASP A 173 -26.52 7.66 5.26
C ASP A 173 -27.18 7.85 3.88
N GLU A 174 -28.23 7.09 3.61
CA GLU A 174 -28.97 7.11 2.33
C GLU A 174 -29.73 8.43 2.12
N ASN A 175 -30.10 9.11 3.20
CA ASN A 175 -30.85 10.38 3.13
C ASN A 175 -29.94 11.61 3.04
N SER A 176 -28.63 11.40 3.06
CA SER A 176 -27.69 12.51 2.93
C SER A 176 -27.62 12.95 1.46
N PRO A 177 -27.67 14.26 1.17
CA PRO A 177 -26.96 14.83 0.02
C PRO A 177 -25.48 14.46 0.22
N VAL A 178 -24.55 14.41 -0.72
CA VAL A 178 -23.28 13.62 -0.63
C VAL A 178 -23.51 12.14 -0.91
N ASP A 179 -23.02 11.72 -2.07
CA ASP A 179 -22.96 10.31 -2.41
C ASP A 179 -21.76 9.67 -1.67
N HIS A 180 -22.02 9.21 -0.46
CA HIS A 180 -21.05 8.48 0.35
C HIS A 180 -20.46 7.27 -0.39
N THR A 181 -21.25 6.63 -1.27
CA THR A 181 -20.78 5.51 -2.09
C THR A 181 -19.75 5.97 -3.10
N GLN A 182 -19.98 7.12 -3.75
CA GLN A 182 -19.01 7.73 -4.65
C GLN A 182 -17.71 8.09 -3.93
N VAL A 183 -17.80 8.72 -2.75
CA VAL A 183 -16.61 9.06 -1.93
C VAL A 183 -15.79 7.80 -1.61
N ILE A 184 -16.44 6.70 -1.20
CA ILE A 184 -15.75 5.45 -0.89
C ILE A 184 -15.12 4.82 -2.15
N ARG A 185 -15.85 4.77 -3.26
CA ARG A 185 -15.35 4.23 -4.54
C ARG A 185 -14.15 5.02 -5.05
N ALA A 186 -14.26 6.35 -5.02
CA ALA A 186 -13.18 7.26 -5.38
C ALA A 186 -11.98 7.10 -4.43
N ALA A 187 -12.19 6.88 -3.13
CA ALA A 187 -11.10 6.63 -2.18
C ALA A 187 -10.34 5.31 -2.45
N ILE A 188 -11.04 4.24 -2.85
CA ILE A 188 -10.37 2.98 -3.25
C ILE A 188 -9.43 3.22 -4.45
N LEU A 189 -9.93 3.90 -5.50
CA LEU A 189 -9.11 4.19 -6.69
C LEU A 189 -8.03 5.22 -6.39
N GLY A 190 -8.35 6.21 -5.57
CA GLY A 190 -7.45 7.27 -5.13
C GLY A 190 -6.28 6.75 -4.32
N SER A 191 -6.50 5.75 -3.47
CA SER A 191 -5.45 5.05 -2.71
C SER A 191 -4.46 4.35 -3.64
N ILE A 192 -4.97 3.67 -4.68
CA ILE A 192 -4.12 3.05 -5.71
C ILE A 192 -3.34 4.12 -6.49
N LEU A 193 -4.01 5.20 -6.94
CA LEU A 193 -3.37 6.29 -7.68
C LEU A 193 -2.32 7.04 -6.85
N ALA A 194 -2.61 7.30 -5.57
CA ALA A 194 -1.70 7.96 -4.65
C ALA A 194 -0.45 7.11 -4.42
N THR A 195 -0.61 5.79 -4.26
CA THR A 195 0.53 4.90 -4.07
C THR A 195 1.36 4.80 -5.35
N MET A 196 0.70 4.60 -6.50
CA MET A 196 1.38 4.37 -7.78
C MET A 196 2.03 5.61 -8.40
N LEU A 197 1.42 6.79 -8.27
CA LEU A 197 1.95 8.01 -8.90
C LEU A 197 2.64 8.90 -7.87
N LEU A 198 1.96 9.21 -6.76
CA LEU A 198 2.51 10.16 -5.78
C LEU A 198 3.64 9.54 -4.97
N CYS A 199 3.41 8.40 -4.31
CA CYS A 199 4.42 7.75 -3.48
C CYS A 199 5.60 7.27 -4.30
N LEU A 200 5.35 6.48 -5.35
CA LEU A 200 6.41 6.02 -6.24
C LEU A 200 7.19 7.19 -6.87
N GLY A 201 6.47 8.25 -7.26
CA GLY A 201 7.09 9.48 -7.76
C GLY A 201 8.05 10.10 -6.74
N PHE A 202 7.63 10.20 -5.47
CA PHE A 202 8.51 10.65 -4.40
C PHE A 202 9.67 9.70 -4.12
N CYS A 203 9.49 8.38 -4.21
CA CYS A 203 10.58 7.42 -4.07
C CYS A 203 11.68 7.65 -5.13
N PHE A 204 11.29 7.81 -6.39
CA PHE A 204 12.23 8.07 -7.49
C PHE A 204 12.93 9.43 -7.34
N VAL A 205 12.21 10.47 -6.93
CA VAL A 205 12.81 11.78 -6.64
C VAL A 205 13.78 11.69 -5.45
N ALA A 206 13.41 10.99 -4.38
CA ALA A 206 14.22 10.86 -3.18
C ALA A 206 15.53 10.10 -3.45
N ALA A 207 15.45 8.97 -4.15
CA ALA A 207 16.63 8.24 -4.61
C ALA A 207 17.49 9.10 -5.57
N GLY A 208 16.81 9.84 -6.46
CA GLY A 208 17.41 10.75 -7.43
C GLY A 208 18.20 11.93 -6.83
N PHE A 209 17.98 12.29 -5.56
CA PHE A 209 18.76 13.34 -4.89
C PHE A 209 20.19 12.92 -4.56
N LYS A 210 20.43 11.62 -4.31
CA LYS A 210 21.77 11.08 -4.03
C LYS A 210 22.42 10.43 -5.24
N ARG A 211 21.61 9.96 -6.20
CA ARG A 211 22.04 9.04 -7.27
C ARG A 211 21.44 9.46 -8.61
N GLU A 212 22.23 9.38 -9.67
CA GLU A 212 21.74 9.71 -11.03
C GLU A 212 20.76 8.66 -11.56
N GLU A 213 21.06 7.38 -11.34
CA GLU A 213 20.21 6.24 -11.66
C GLU A 213 20.16 5.27 -10.46
N THR A 214 18.98 4.71 -10.18
CA THR A 214 18.81 3.66 -9.16
C THR A 214 18.21 2.41 -9.82
N HIS A 215 18.85 1.26 -9.61
CA HIS A 215 18.47 -0.01 -10.22
C HIS A 215 17.60 -0.84 -9.27
N PHE A 216 16.70 -1.65 -9.83
CA PHE A 216 15.84 -2.57 -9.10
C PHE A 216 15.62 -3.87 -9.90
N SER A 217 15.13 -4.90 -9.22
CA SER A 217 14.96 -6.25 -9.73
C SER A 217 13.71 -6.39 -10.60
N GLU A 218 13.83 -7.15 -11.69
CA GLU A 218 12.73 -7.51 -12.58
C GLU A 218 11.53 -8.11 -11.84
N ILE A 219 11.81 -8.96 -10.84
CA ILE A 219 10.77 -9.69 -10.09
C ILE A 219 9.86 -8.71 -9.33
N VAL A 220 10.43 -7.62 -8.81
CA VAL A 220 9.68 -6.57 -8.11
C VAL A 220 8.90 -5.72 -9.13
N SER A 221 9.50 -5.42 -10.29
CA SER A 221 8.83 -4.71 -11.40
C SER A 221 7.65 -5.48 -12.01
N GLU A 222 7.78 -6.81 -12.12
CA GLU A 222 6.74 -7.68 -12.68
C GLU A 222 5.48 -7.64 -11.81
N ALA A 223 5.65 -7.65 -10.48
CA ALA A 223 4.54 -7.48 -9.55
C ALA A 223 3.80 -6.14 -9.78
N GLY A 224 4.53 -5.06 -10.09
CA GLY A 224 3.96 -3.73 -10.29
C GLY A 224 3.27 -3.52 -11.63
N SER A 225 3.66 -4.27 -12.67
CA SER A 225 3.06 -4.16 -14.00
C SER A 225 1.99 -5.22 -14.25
N GLY A 226 2.29 -6.50 -14.06
CA GLY A 226 1.41 -7.62 -14.45
C GLY A 226 0.29 -7.90 -13.44
N LEU A 227 0.65 -8.06 -12.16
CA LEU A 227 -0.32 -8.41 -11.12
C LEU A 227 -1.30 -7.25 -10.87
N LEU A 228 -0.79 -6.02 -10.80
CA LEU A 228 -1.61 -4.85 -10.54
C LEU A 228 -2.55 -4.54 -11.71
N LEU A 229 -2.09 -4.69 -12.97
CA LEU A 229 -2.97 -4.53 -14.13
C LEU A 229 -4.10 -5.57 -14.11
N THR A 230 -3.79 -6.81 -13.73
CA THR A 230 -4.80 -7.87 -13.57
C THR A 230 -5.81 -7.52 -12.48
N ALA A 231 -5.35 -7.00 -11.33
CA ALA A 231 -6.21 -6.53 -10.25
C ALA A 231 -7.11 -5.36 -10.70
N GLY A 232 -6.52 -4.37 -11.39
CA GLY A 232 -7.23 -3.22 -11.95
C GLY A 232 -8.31 -3.62 -12.96
N PHE A 233 -8.04 -4.61 -13.81
CA PHE A 233 -9.06 -5.20 -14.69
C PHE A 233 -10.20 -5.83 -13.89
N GLY A 234 -9.90 -6.57 -12.82
CA GLY A 234 -10.92 -7.15 -11.95
C GLY A 234 -11.85 -6.08 -11.35
N LEU A 235 -11.30 -4.97 -10.86
CA LEU A 235 -12.07 -3.82 -10.37
C LEU A 235 -12.90 -3.14 -11.48
N ALA A 236 -12.41 -3.13 -12.73
CA ALA A 236 -13.08 -2.51 -13.87
C ALA A 236 -14.32 -3.27 -14.36
N VAL A 237 -14.38 -4.60 -14.17
CA VAL A 237 -15.43 -5.45 -14.75
C VAL A 237 -16.85 -4.96 -14.47
N PRO A 238 -17.26 -4.65 -13.22
CA PRO A 238 -18.66 -4.31 -12.93
C PRO A 238 -19.02 -2.93 -13.50
N THR A 239 -18.09 -1.98 -13.49
CA THR A 239 -18.26 -0.65 -14.09
C THR A 239 -18.40 -0.74 -15.62
N ALA A 240 -17.53 -1.54 -16.27
CA ALA A 240 -17.59 -1.77 -17.71
C ALA A 240 -18.92 -2.42 -18.12
N PHE A 241 -19.40 -3.39 -17.34
CA PHE A 241 -20.71 -4.03 -17.55
C PHE A 241 -21.86 -3.02 -17.46
N PHE A 242 -21.89 -2.19 -16.42
CA PHE A 242 -22.91 -1.16 -16.25
C PHE A 242 -22.92 -0.19 -17.44
N ASN A 243 -21.77 0.37 -17.79
CA ASN A 243 -21.66 1.36 -18.87
C ASN A 243 -22.00 0.79 -20.25
N ALA A 244 -21.63 -0.47 -20.52
CA ALA A 244 -21.91 -1.11 -21.82
C ALA A 244 -23.41 -1.35 -22.05
N LEU A 245 -24.19 -1.49 -20.98
CA LEU A 245 -25.62 -1.81 -21.01
C LEU A 245 -26.51 -0.63 -20.62
N TYR A 246 -25.91 0.47 -20.14
CA TYR A 246 -26.62 1.69 -19.81
C TYR A 246 -27.40 2.22 -21.02
N GLY A 247 -28.68 2.55 -20.81
CA GLY A 247 -29.60 2.98 -21.87
C GLY A 247 -30.15 1.87 -22.77
N ARG A 248 -29.70 0.61 -22.61
CA ARG A 248 -30.21 -0.56 -23.36
C ARG A 248 -31.14 -1.47 -22.54
N TYR A 249 -31.09 -1.34 -21.22
CA TYR A 249 -31.86 -2.13 -20.26
C TYR A 249 -32.53 -1.23 -19.22
N ASP A 250 -33.49 -1.78 -18.47
CA ASP A 250 -34.06 -1.10 -17.32
C ASP A 250 -32.97 -0.76 -16.28
N THR A 251 -32.97 0.50 -15.82
CA THR A 251 -31.91 1.01 -14.94
C THR A 251 -31.93 0.37 -13.55
N GLY A 252 -33.10 0.01 -13.03
CA GLY A 252 -33.25 -0.64 -11.73
C GLY A 252 -32.71 -2.07 -11.76
N GLU A 253 -33.09 -2.84 -12.77
CA GLU A 253 -32.56 -4.18 -12.98
C GLU A 253 -31.04 -4.19 -13.21
N LEU A 254 -30.55 -3.25 -14.02
CA LEU A 254 -29.12 -3.12 -14.32
C LEU A 254 -28.30 -2.81 -13.06
N LYS A 255 -28.76 -1.89 -12.20
CA LYS A 255 -28.11 -1.58 -10.91
C LYS A 255 -28.04 -2.81 -10.00
N ARG A 256 -29.13 -3.57 -9.88
CA ARG A 256 -29.17 -4.80 -9.07
C ARG A 256 -28.18 -5.84 -9.60
N LYS A 257 -28.17 -6.08 -10.91
CA LYS A 257 -27.25 -7.03 -11.55
C LYS A 257 -25.79 -6.60 -11.39
N THR A 258 -25.50 -5.32 -11.55
CA THR A 258 -24.15 -4.75 -11.34
C THR A 258 -23.68 -4.93 -9.90
N LEU A 259 -24.58 -4.80 -8.92
CA LEU A 259 -24.27 -5.05 -7.51
C LEU A 259 -23.98 -6.53 -7.22
N GLU A 260 -24.77 -7.45 -7.79
CA GLU A 260 -24.52 -8.90 -7.71
C GLU A 260 -23.15 -9.28 -8.30
N ILE A 261 -22.82 -8.72 -9.47
CA ILE A 261 -21.52 -8.90 -10.11
C ILE A 261 -20.41 -8.33 -9.21
N SER A 262 -20.58 -7.12 -8.67
CA SER A 262 -19.60 -6.49 -7.78
C SER A 262 -19.28 -7.33 -6.54
N ARG A 263 -20.31 -7.90 -5.89
CA ARG A 263 -20.14 -8.79 -4.73
C ARG A 263 -19.39 -10.07 -5.11
N SER A 264 -19.71 -10.64 -6.28
CA SER A 264 -19.04 -11.85 -6.79
C SER A 264 -17.57 -11.56 -7.10
N THR A 265 -17.29 -10.44 -7.78
CA THR A 265 -15.95 -9.95 -8.06
C THR A 265 -15.15 -9.72 -6.78
N ALA A 266 -15.75 -9.12 -5.75
CA ALA A 266 -15.08 -8.91 -4.45
C ALA A 266 -14.59 -10.23 -3.83
N VAL A 267 -15.44 -11.27 -3.82
CA VAL A 267 -15.04 -12.60 -3.32
C VAL A 267 -13.88 -13.18 -4.14
N LEU A 268 -13.94 -13.08 -5.48
CA LEU A 268 -12.88 -13.56 -6.36
C LEU A 268 -11.55 -12.82 -6.14
N LEU A 269 -11.60 -11.51 -5.95
CA LEU A 269 -10.41 -10.69 -5.67
C LEU A 269 -9.76 -11.05 -4.33
N ILE A 270 -10.56 -11.30 -3.29
CA ILE A 270 -10.04 -11.77 -1.99
C ILE A 270 -9.37 -13.14 -2.14
N ILE A 271 -9.98 -14.07 -2.89
CA ILE A 271 -9.35 -15.37 -3.18
C ILE A 271 -8.02 -15.15 -3.92
N ALA A 272 -7.97 -14.26 -4.91
CA ALA A 272 -6.75 -13.92 -5.63
C ALA A 272 -5.68 -13.33 -4.69
N TYR A 273 -6.07 -12.48 -3.71
CA TYR A 273 -5.16 -11.98 -2.68
C TYR A 273 -4.59 -13.11 -1.81
N LEU A 274 -5.42 -14.06 -1.37
CA LEU A 274 -4.96 -15.20 -0.57
C LEU A 274 -3.98 -16.08 -1.36
N VAL A 275 -4.21 -16.27 -2.65
CA VAL A 275 -3.27 -16.97 -3.55
C VAL A 275 -1.97 -16.19 -3.71
N TYR A 276 -2.04 -14.87 -3.89
CA TYR A 276 -0.87 -13.99 -3.94
C TYR A 276 -0.03 -14.06 -2.66
N VAL A 277 -0.67 -13.97 -1.49
CA VAL A 277 -0.03 -14.09 -0.18
C VAL A 277 0.61 -15.47 -0.01
N TYR A 278 -0.07 -16.54 -0.43
CA TYR A 278 0.50 -17.90 -0.41
C TYR A 278 1.72 -18.01 -1.34
N PHE A 279 1.64 -17.43 -2.53
CA PHE A 279 2.73 -17.41 -3.51
C PHE A 279 3.97 -16.72 -2.93
N GLN A 280 3.79 -15.55 -2.33
CA GLN A 280 4.87 -14.77 -1.73
C GLN A 280 5.48 -15.47 -0.49
N MET A 281 4.63 -16.02 0.39
CA MET A 281 5.12 -16.62 1.65
C MET A 281 5.71 -18.03 1.51
N ARG A 282 5.26 -18.82 0.52
CA ARG A 282 5.63 -20.23 0.43
C ARG A 282 6.40 -20.55 -0.84
N THR A 283 5.85 -20.25 -2.01
CA THR A 283 6.44 -20.78 -3.25
C THR A 283 7.63 -19.98 -3.73
N HIS A 284 7.64 -18.65 -3.53
CA HIS A 284 8.68 -17.76 -4.07
C HIS A 284 9.47 -16.99 -3.01
N HIS A 285 9.27 -17.30 -1.73
CA HIS A 285 9.91 -16.59 -0.61
C HIS A 285 11.44 -16.46 -0.74
N GLY A 286 12.14 -17.52 -1.16
CA GLY A 286 13.61 -17.50 -1.26
C GLY A 286 14.17 -16.53 -2.29
N ILE A 287 13.41 -16.20 -3.34
CA ILE A 287 13.82 -15.22 -4.36
C ILE A 287 13.69 -13.79 -3.80
N TYR A 288 12.57 -13.50 -3.14
CA TYR A 288 12.32 -12.20 -2.51
C TYR A 288 13.29 -11.95 -1.34
N ASP A 289 13.53 -12.96 -0.49
CA ASP A 289 14.47 -12.84 0.62
C ASP A 289 15.88 -12.47 0.15
N ALA A 290 16.40 -13.12 -0.90
CA ALA A 290 17.73 -12.81 -1.43
C ALA A 290 17.85 -11.38 -1.97
N ILE A 291 16.80 -10.86 -2.61
CA ILE A 291 16.75 -9.48 -3.13
C ILE A 291 16.75 -8.48 -1.97
N PHE A 292 15.91 -8.72 -0.97
CA PHE A 292 15.76 -7.81 0.17
C PHE A 292 16.99 -7.83 1.08
N GLU A 293 17.63 -8.98 1.28
CA GLU A 293 18.88 -9.08 2.04
C GLU A 293 20.01 -8.31 1.34
N ALA A 294 20.09 -8.39 0.00
CA ALA A 294 21.05 -7.60 -0.78
C ALA A 294 20.80 -6.07 -0.69
N ASP A 295 19.54 -5.62 -0.64
CA ASP A 295 19.21 -4.21 -0.41
C ASP A 295 19.54 -3.78 1.03
N ALA A 296 19.28 -4.62 2.03
CA ALA A 296 19.64 -4.37 3.43
C ALA A 296 21.18 -4.34 3.67
N GLU A 297 21.97 -4.96 2.79
CA GLU A 297 23.42 -4.80 2.79
C GLU A 297 23.89 -3.46 2.19
N ARG A 298 23.09 -2.89 1.29
CA ARG A 298 23.39 -1.64 0.57
C ARG A 298 22.79 -0.39 1.23
N ASP A 299 22.16 -0.56 2.38
CA ASP A 299 21.56 0.48 3.19
C ASP A 299 22.60 1.52 3.65
N ASP A 300 22.42 2.76 3.21
CA ASP A 300 23.28 3.89 3.56
C ASP A 300 23.24 4.22 5.07
N ASP A 301 22.13 3.89 5.75
CA ASP A 301 21.88 4.21 7.16
C ASP A 301 21.99 3.00 8.10
N LYS A 302 22.42 1.83 7.60
CA LYS A 302 22.59 0.58 8.36
C LYS A 302 23.24 0.76 9.73
N HIS A 303 24.34 1.51 9.80
CA HIS A 303 25.07 1.73 11.06
C HIS A 303 24.35 2.65 12.05
N LYS A 304 23.47 3.54 11.59
CA LYS A 304 22.58 4.32 12.46
C LYS A 304 21.43 3.44 12.93
N GLU A 305 20.89 2.62 12.03
CA GLU A 305 19.77 1.73 12.35
C GLU A 305 20.14 0.69 13.40
N LEU A 306 21.32 0.05 13.27
CA LEU A 306 21.89 -0.88 14.27
C LEU A 306 22.09 -0.25 15.65
N ARG A 307 22.25 1.08 15.72
CA ARG A 307 22.41 1.84 16.97
C ARG A 307 21.10 2.46 17.47
N SER A 308 20.00 2.28 16.74
CA SER A 308 18.69 2.79 17.12
C SER A 308 18.08 1.95 18.25
N HIS A 309 17.43 2.61 19.20
CA HIS A 309 16.71 1.89 20.25
C HIS A 309 15.40 1.33 19.69
N ARG A 310 15.29 0.00 19.59
CA ARG A 310 14.06 -0.70 19.20
C ARG A 310 13.03 -0.70 20.34
N LEU A 311 11.74 -0.73 20.01
CA LEU A 311 10.67 -0.97 20.99
C LEU A 311 10.73 -2.42 21.50
N THR A 312 10.39 -2.66 22.77
CA THR A 312 10.13 -4.04 23.25
C THR A 312 8.87 -4.63 22.58
N LEU A 313 8.68 -5.95 22.58
CA LEU A 313 7.47 -6.56 21.98
C LEU A 313 6.18 -5.99 22.58
N ILE A 314 6.15 -5.83 23.91
CA ILE A 314 5.01 -5.26 24.64
C ILE A 314 4.83 -3.78 24.28
N GLU A 315 5.91 -3.01 24.22
CA GLU A 315 5.88 -1.60 23.79
C GLU A 315 5.31 -1.47 22.35
N SER A 316 5.70 -2.33 21.41
CA SER A 316 5.15 -2.35 20.05
C SER A 316 3.64 -2.62 20.04
N ILE A 317 3.17 -3.61 20.80
CA ILE A 317 1.74 -3.94 20.87
C ILE A 317 0.94 -2.78 21.50
N ILE A 318 1.46 -2.16 22.56
CA ILE A 318 0.81 -1.01 23.20
C ILE A 318 0.77 0.18 22.23
N ALA A 319 1.88 0.51 21.55
CA ALA A 319 1.92 1.57 20.55
C ALA A 319 0.89 1.33 19.44
N LEU A 320 0.81 0.09 18.95
CA LEU A 320 -0.14 -0.29 17.90
C LEU A 320 -1.59 -0.14 18.38
N ALA A 321 -1.92 -0.63 19.58
CA ALA A 321 -3.26 -0.52 20.14
C ALA A 321 -3.68 0.95 20.36
N VAL A 322 -2.78 1.78 20.89
CA VAL A 322 -3.01 3.23 21.08
C VAL A 322 -3.15 3.93 19.73
N GLY A 323 -2.27 3.62 18.76
CA GLY A 323 -2.33 4.17 17.41
C GLY A 323 -3.65 3.86 16.72
N ILE A 324 -4.09 2.59 16.74
CA ILE A 324 -5.38 2.16 16.19
C ILE A 324 -6.55 2.89 16.85
N ALA A 325 -6.53 3.03 18.18
CA ALA A 325 -7.58 3.74 18.91
C ALA A 325 -7.65 5.23 18.50
N LEU A 326 -6.50 5.90 18.43
CA LEU A 326 -6.42 7.30 18.00
C LEU A 326 -6.86 7.47 16.54
N VAL A 327 -6.33 6.66 15.63
CA VAL A 327 -6.75 6.64 14.21
C VAL A 327 -8.26 6.46 14.10
N THR A 328 -8.85 5.53 14.86
CA THR A 328 -10.30 5.31 14.85
C THR A 328 -11.08 6.53 15.33
N ILE A 329 -10.67 7.16 16.44
CA ILE A 329 -11.33 8.37 16.97
C ILE A 329 -11.26 9.52 15.95
N ILE A 330 -10.09 9.74 15.35
CA ILE A 330 -9.86 10.80 14.38
C ILE A 330 -10.60 10.49 13.06
N ALA A 331 -10.59 9.25 12.57
CA ALA A 331 -11.32 8.84 11.37
C ALA A 331 -12.83 9.09 11.52
N ILE A 332 -13.43 8.69 12.66
CA ILE A 332 -14.85 8.97 12.96
C ILE A 332 -15.13 10.47 12.95
N THR A 333 -14.19 11.29 13.44
CA THR A 333 -14.31 12.76 13.45
C THR A 333 -14.24 13.33 12.04
N LEU A 334 -13.26 12.87 11.26
CA LEU A 334 -12.98 13.36 9.92
C LEU A 334 -14.14 13.04 8.97
N VAL A 335 -14.54 11.77 8.92
CA VAL A 335 -15.64 11.31 8.05
C VAL A 335 -16.94 12.01 8.41
N GLY A 336 -17.21 12.20 9.71
CA GLY A 336 -18.43 12.86 10.17
C GLY A 336 -18.53 14.35 9.79
N LYS A 337 -17.46 14.94 9.25
CA LYS A 337 -17.44 16.34 8.77
C LYS A 337 -17.26 16.45 7.25
N ILE A 338 -17.18 15.33 6.51
CA ILE A 338 -17.09 15.34 5.03
C ILE A 338 -18.28 16.08 4.43
N HIS A 339 -19.49 15.82 4.92
CA HIS A 339 -20.71 16.45 4.40
C HIS A 339 -20.67 17.98 4.48
N PHE A 340 -20.20 18.53 5.60
CA PHE A 340 -20.01 19.98 5.72
C PHE A 340 -19.01 20.54 4.69
N VAL A 341 -17.93 19.80 4.42
CA VAL A 341 -16.89 20.20 3.47
C VAL A 341 -17.41 20.18 2.04
N VAL A 342 -18.19 19.16 1.68
CA VAL A 342 -18.77 19.06 0.34
C VAL A 342 -19.80 20.18 0.14
N GLU A 343 -20.81 20.28 1.01
CA GLU A 343 -21.92 21.21 0.80
C GLU A 343 -21.56 22.67 1.03
N LYS A 344 -20.90 22.98 2.15
CA LYS A 344 -20.69 24.38 2.55
C LYS A 344 -19.41 24.98 1.99
N ARG A 345 -18.46 24.14 1.58
CA ARG A 345 -17.22 24.59 0.95
C ARG A 345 -17.15 24.30 -0.55
N GLY A 346 -18.11 23.55 -1.10
CA GLY A 346 -18.20 23.28 -2.52
C GLY A 346 -17.05 22.40 -3.04
N ILE A 347 -16.48 21.55 -2.19
CA ILE A 347 -15.44 20.60 -2.60
C ILE A 347 -16.15 19.37 -3.20
N SER A 348 -15.67 18.85 -4.32
CA SER A 348 -16.32 17.72 -4.96
C SER A 348 -16.19 16.42 -4.16
N ASP A 349 -17.23 15.57 -4.19
CA ASP A 349 -17.24 14.22 -3.60
C ASP A 349 -16.07 13.39 -4.16
N ALA A 350 -15.85 13.53 -5.47
CA ALA A 350 -14.73 12.90 -6.17
C ALA A 350 -13.37 13.39 -5.65
N PHE A 351 -13.17 14.69 -5.40
CA PHE A 351 -11.88 15.19 -4.88
C PHE A 351 -11.62 14.75 -3.44
N VAL A 352 -12.66 14.75 -2.60
CA VAL A 352 -12.55 14.25 -1.21
C VAL A 352 -12.15 12.78 -1.22
N GLY A 353 -12.84 11.96 -2.00
CA GLY A 353 -12.55 10.53 -2.15
C GLY A 353 -11.20 10.28 -2.81
N LEU A 354 -11.00 10.75 -4.03
CA LEU A 354 -9.86 10.38 -4.89
C LEU A 354 -8.51 10.96 -4.40
N ILE A 355 -8.51 12.12 -3.74
CA ILE A 355 -7.29 12.83 -3.36
C ILE A 355 -7.16 12.97 -1.85
N MET A 356 -8.15 13.58 -1.20
CA MET A 356 -7.97 13.98 0.20
C MET A 356 -7.84 12.79 1.15
N ILE A 357 -8.72 11.79 1.05
CA ILE A 357 -8.71 10.62 1.93
C ILE A 357 -7.43 9.78 1.77
N PRO A 358 -7.05 9.35 0.55
CA PRO A 358 -5.80 8.63 0.27
C PRO A 358 -4.54 9.30 0.83
N LEU A 359 -4.46 10.63 0.70
CA LEU A 359 -3.27 11.38 1.09
C LEU A 359 -2.96 11.27 2.59
N VAL A 360 -3.99 11.23 3.45
CA VAL A 360 -3.80 11.12 4.91
C VAL A 360 -3.75 9.68 5.39
N GLU A 361 -4.52 8.78 4.78
CA GLU A 361 -4.53 7.38 5.23
C GLU A 361 -3.25 6.64 4.85
N LYS A 362 -2.66 6.94 3.68
CA LYS A 362 -1.41 6.34 3.20
C LYS A 362 -0.15 7.09 3.62
N ALA A 363 -0.28 8.22 4.32
CA ALA A 363 0.86 9.09 4.65
C ALA A 363 2.02 8.33 5.33
N ALA A 364 1.74 7.45 6.30
CA ALA A 364 2.76 6.70 7.03
C ALA A 364 3.51 5.70 6.15
N GLU A 365 2.79 4.99 5.28
CA GLU A 365 3.39 4.07 4.31
C GLU A 365 4.25 4.84 3.30
N HIS A 366 3.75 5.96 2.79
CA HIS A 366 4.49 6.80 1.84
C HIS A 366 5.80 7.32 2.45
N LEU A 367 5.76 7.78 3.70
CA LEU A 367 6.96 8.25 4.39
C LEU A 367 7.99 7.14 4.58
N THR A 368 7.55 5.90 4.78
CA THR A 368 8.43 4.74 4.89
C THR A 368 9.07 4.42 3.55
N ALA A 369 8.27 4.25 2.49
CA ALA A 369 8.79 3.89 1.18
C ALA A 369 9.74 4.96 0.61
N VAL A 370 9.45 6.23 0.85
CA VAL A 370 10.32 7.34 0.43
C VAL A 370 11.66 7.32 1.18
N ASP A 371 11.65 6.95 2.47
CA ASP A 371 12.87 6.80 3.27
C ASP A 371 13.71 5.61 2.80
N GLU A 372 13.08 4.45 2.57
CA GLU A 372 13.73 3.26 2.00
C GLU A 372 14.38 3.58 0.63
N ALA A 373 13.69 4.33 -0.22
CA ALA A 373 14.22 4.77 -1.51
C ALA A 373 15.40 5.75 -1.35
N TYR A 374 15.32 6.67 -0.39
CA TYR A 374 16.39 7.62 -0.08
C TYR A 374 17.65 6.92 0.45
N ASP A 375 17.49 5.79 1.14
CA ASP A 375 18.56 4.99 1.74
C ASP A 375 19.04 3.84 0.83
N ASN A 376 18.73 3.93 -0.46
CA ASN A 376 19.21 3.02 -1.51
C ASN A 376 18.66 1.58 -1.39
N GLN A 377 17.49 1.44 -0.77
CA GLN A 377 16.73 0.20 -0.70
C GLN A 377 15.54 0.24 -1.66
N MET A 378 15.81 0.47 -2.95
CA MET A 378 14.75 0.68 -3.95
C MET A 378 13.86 -0.55 -4.13
N ASN A 379 14.37 -1.78 -4.01
CA ASN A 379 13.53 -2.97 -4.11
C ASN A 379 12.58 -3.09 -2.92
N ILE A 380 13.04 -2.72 -1.72
CA ILE A 380 12.20 -2.68 -0.52
C ILE A 380 11.13 -1.61 -0.69
N ALA A 381 11.51 -0.39 -1.07
CA ALA A 381 10.57 0.71 -1.34
C ALA A 381 9.50 0.34 -2.38
N LEU A 382 9.91 -0.25 -3.51
CA LEU A 382 9.00 -0.73 -4.55
C LEU A 382 8.08 -1.85 -4.04
N SER A 383 8.61 -2.81 -3.28
CA SER A 383 7.80 -3.88 -2.70
C SER A 383 6.77 -3.34 -1.72
N THR A 384 7.12 -2.33 -0.92
CA THR A 384 6.21 -1.64 0.01
C THR A 384 5.07 -0.96 -0.77
N VAL A 385 5.39 -0.17 -1.79
CA VAL A 385 4.42 0.55 -2.64
C VAL A 385 3.52 -0.41 -3.40
N LEU A 386 4.10 -1.38 -4.10
CA LEU A 386 3.35 -2.32 -4.94
C LEU A 386 2.54 -3.31 -4.12
N GLY A 387 3.09 -3.80 -3.00
CA GLY A 387 2.39 -4.67 -2.07
C GLY A 387 1.17 -3.98 -1.45
N SER A 388 1.33 -2.73 -1.01
CA SER A 388 0.22 -1.91 -0.50
C SER A 388 -0.86 -1.70 -1.56
N THR A 389 -0.46 -1.40 -2.80
CA THR A 389 -1.39 -1.20 -3.92
C THR A 389 -2.17 -2.47 -4.27
N LEU A 390 -1.47 -3.61 -4.36
CA LEU A 390 -2.10 -4.92 -4.60
C LEU A 390 -3.05 -5.27 -3.47
N GLN A 391 -2.69 -4.97 -2.22
CA GLN A 391 -3.57 -5.17 -1.08
C GLN A 391 -4.81 -4.27 -1.15
N THR A 392 -4.68 -2.99 -1.53
CA THR A 392 -5.84 -2.11 -1.73
C THR A 392 -6.79 -2.68 -2.78
N ALA A 393 -6.26 -3.13 -3.92
CA ALA A 393 -7.07 -3.62 -5.02
C ALA A 393 -7.68 -5.01 -4.78
N LEU A 394 -6.92 -5.94 -4.20
CA LEU A 394 -7.31 -7.34 -4.05
C LEU A 394 -7.91 -7.69 -2.68
N LEU A 395 -7.67 -6.87 -1.64
CA LEU A 395 -8.19 -7.10 -0.29
C LEU A 395 -9.04 -5.93 0.23
N ASN A 396 -8.49 -4.73 0.35
CA ASN A 396 -9.16 -3.66 1.11
C ASN A 396 -10.43 -3.19 0.39
N GLY A 397 -10.37 -2.90 -0.92
CA GLY A 397 -11.53 -2.57 -1.74
C GLY A 397 -12.63 -3.64 -1.70
N PRO A 398 -12.30 -4.91 -1.96
CA PRO A 398 -13.24 -6.03 -1.79
C PRO A 398 -13.82 -6.18 -0.39
N LEU A 399 -13.02 -5.94 0.65
CA LEU A 399 -13.47 -5.96 2.04
C LEU A 399 -14.55 -4.90 2.27
N VAL A 400 -14.42 -3.71 1.68
CA VAL A 400 -15.45 -2.65 1.73
C VAL A 400 -16.78 -3.13 1.16
N VAL A 401 -16.75 -3.84 0.02
CA VAL A 401 -17.96 -4.40 -0.61
C VAL A 401 -18.59 -5.48 0.27
N ILE A 402 -17.80 -6.35 0.88
CA ILE A 402 -18.33 -7.39 1.79
C ILE A 402 -18.89 -6.79 3.07
N VAL A 403 -18.22 -5.81 3.68
CA VAL A 403 -18.72 -5.12 4.86
C VAL A 403 -20.01 -4.35 4.53
N GLY A 404 -20.06 -3.68 3.38
CA GLY A 404 -21.28 -3.04 2.89
C GLY A 404 -22.42 -4.04 2.68
N TRP A 405 -22.12 -5.21 2.12
CA TRP A 405 -23.10 -6.29 1.96
C TRP A 405 -23.61 -6.81 3.32
N GLY A 406 -22.74 -7.00 4.31
CA GLY A 406 -23.13 -7.41 5.66
C GLY A 406 -23.91 -6.36 6.47
N LEU A 407 -23.84 -5.08 6.07
CA LEU A 407 -24.58 -3.97 6.66
C LEU A 407 -25.81 -3.57 5.83
N ASP A 408 -26.20 -4.38 4.84
CA ASP A 408 -27.31 -4.12 3.91
C ASP A 408 -27.20 -2.78 3.14
N LYS A 409 -25.97 -2.30 2.89
CA LYS A 409 -25.69 -1.10 2.10
C LYS A 409 -25.37 -1.48 0.65
N PRO A 410 -25.84 -0.71 -0.36
CA PRO A 410 -25.64 -1.01 -1.79
C PRO A 410 -24.22 -0.66 -2.28
N MET A 411 -23.20 -1.13 -1.57
CA MET A 411 -21.79 -0.92 -1.91
C MET A 411 -21.33 -1.90 -2.99
N GLY A 412 -20.70 -1.38 -4.04
CA GLY A 412 -20.21 -2.17 -5.18
C GLY A 412 -19.19 -1.40 -6.01
N PHE A 413 -18.55 -2.10 -6.96
CA PHE A 413 -17.48 -1.60 -7.82
C PHE A 413 -18.02 -0.94 -9.10
N ASN A 414 -18.98 -0.02 -8.93
CA ASN A 414 -19.45 0.83 -10.01
C ASN A 414 -18.78 2.20 -9.89
N PHE A 415 -17.51 2.26 -10.31
CA PHE A 415 -16.66 3.44 -10.25
C PHE A 415 -17.05 4.46 -11.33
N GLU A 416 -16.66 5.71 -11.14
CA GLU A 416 -16.77 6.70 -12.21
C GLU A 416 -15.83 6.35 -13.36
N SER A 417 -16.32 6.57 -14.58
CA SER A 417 -15.57 6.21 -15.81
C SER A 417 -14.24 6.96 -15.89
N PHE A 418 -14.23 8.22 -15.44
CA PHE A 418 -13.03 9.05 -15.40
C PHE A 418 -11.96 8.43 -14.49
N ASP A 419 -12.32 8.12 -13.24
CA ASP A 419 -11.40 7.55 -12.25
C ASP A 419 -10.84 6.21 -12.73
N LEU A 420 -11.69 5.37 -13.34
CA LEU A 420 -11.28 4.07 -13.85
C LEU A 420 -10.30 4.18 -15.03
N ILE A 421 -10.53 5.12 -15.96
CA ILE A 421 -9.61 5.35 -17.08
C ILE A 421 -8.27 5.88 -16.57
N MET A 422 -8.29 6.84 -15.64
CA MET A 422 -7.08 7.39 -15.04
C MET A 422 -6.28 6.31 -14.30
N LEU A 423 -6.95 5.40 -13.58
CA LEU A 423 -6.34 4.25 -12.93
C LEU A 423 -5.58 3.36 -13.92
N ILE A 424 -6.24 2.91 -14.98
CA ILE A 424 -5.62 2.00 -15.96
C ILE A 424 -4.45 2.68 -16.66
N LEU A 425 -4.59 3.95 -17.04
CA LEU A 425 -3.49 4.71 -17.64
C LEU A 425 -2.31 4.90 -16.67
N ALA A 426 -2.58 5.11 -15.39
CA ALA A 426 -1.54 5.20 -14.36
C ALA A 426 -0.79 3.88 -14.20
N ILE A 427 -1.51 2.74 -14.12
CA ILE A 427 -0.91 1.40 -14.03
C ILE A 427 -0.03 1.12 -15.26
N LEU A 428 -0.51 1.45 -16.47
CA LEU A 428 0.27 1.26 -17.69
C LEU A 428 1.51 2.16 -17.75
N THR A 429 1.37 3.42 -17.33
CA THR A 429 2.48 4.40 -17.33
C THR A 429 3.57 3.96 -16.36
N VAL A 430 3.20 3.64 -15.12
CA VAL A 430 4.13 3.16 -14.11
C VAL A 430 4.71 1.80 -14.49
N GLY A 431 3.89 0.88 -15.01
CA GLY A 431 4.36 -0.41 -15.49
C GLY A 431 5.43 -0.30 -16.58
N ASN A 432 5.35 0.74 -17.43
CA ASN A 432 6.40 1.04 -18.40
C ASN A 432 7.66 1.60 -17.73
N PHE A 433 7.56 2.49 -16.74
CA PHE A 433 8.74 2.96 -16.00
C PHE A 433 9.45 1.83 -15.24
N LEU A 434 8.69 0.89 -14.67
CA LEU A 434 9.27 -0.25 -13.97
C LEU A 434 9.90 -1.30 -14.91
N ARG A 435 9.54 -1.29 -16.20
CA ARG A 435 10.06 -2.27 -17.17
C ARG A 435 11.57 -2.15 -17.38
N ASP A 436 12.10 -0.93 -17.33
CA ASP A 436 13.50 -0.67 -17.65
C ASP A 436 14.45 -0.98 -16.47
N GLN A 437 13.92 -1.46 -15.33
CA GLN A 437 14.66 -1.88 -14.13
C GLN A 437 15.56 -0.78 -13.53
N LYS A 438 15.30 0.47 -13.91
CA LYS A 438 16.02 1.66 -13.49
C LYS A 438 15.02 2.78 -13.22
N SER A 439 15.39 3.67 -12.33
CA SER A 439 14.64 4.89 -12.01
C SER A 439 15.55 6.10 -11.94
N ASN A 440 15.00 7.26 -12.26
CA ASN A 440 15.64 8.56 -12.14
C ASN A 440 14.65 9.61 -11.60
N TYR A 441 15.18 10.77 -11.18
CA TYR A 441 14.35 11.83 -10.60
C TYR A 441 13.34 12.42 -11.59
N LEU A 442 13.61 12.38 -12.90
CA LEU A 442 12.72 12.94 -13.92
C LEU A 442 11.42 12.11 -14.02
N GLU A 443 11.53 10.79 -14.08
CA GLU A 443 10.39 9.87 -14.01
C GLU A 443 9.57 10.13 -12.75
N GLY A 444 10.24 10.32 -11.62
CA GLY A 444 9.60 10.64 -10.35
C GLY A 444 8.78 11.94 -10.39
N ILE A 445 9.38 13.04 -10.89
CA ILE A 445 8.68 14.32 -11.04
C ILE A 445 7.50 14.21 -11.99
N LEU A 446 7.64 13.48 -13.11
CA LEU A 446 6.55 13.28 -14.06
C LEU A 446 5.37 12.54 -13.43
N CYS A 447 5.61 11.49 -12.63
CA CYS A 447 4.57 10.80 -11.87
C CYS A 447 3.83 11.75 -10.93
N VAL A 448 4.55 12.59 -10.17
CA VAL A 448 3.95 13.57 -9.26
C VAL A 448 3.13 14.61 -10.04
N ILE A 449 3.62 15.11 -11.18
CA ILE A 449 2.89 16.07 -12.03
C ILE A 449 1.59 15.45 -12.54
N VAL A 450 1.62 14.19 -13.00
CA VAL A 450 0.41 13.49 -13.45
C VAL A 450 -0.59 13.32 -12.30
N TYR A 451 -0.14 12.95 -11.10
CA TYR A 451 -1.00 12.87 -9.93
C TYR A 451 -1.67 14.20 -9.58
N VAL A 452 -0.91 15.30 -9.61
CA VAL A 452 -1.45 16.65 -9.38
C VAL A 452 -2.45 17.03 -10.47
N ALA A 453 -2.18 16.70 -11.73
CA ALA A 453 -3.12 16.96 -12.83
C ALA A 453 -4.45 16.18 -12.66
N ILE A 454 -4.39 14.92 -12.22
CA ILE A 454 -5.58 14.13 -11.85
C ILE A 454 -6.32 14.80 -10.69
N GLY A 455 -5.61 15.29 -9.68
CA GLY A 455 -6.22 16.00 -8.55
C GLY A 455 -6.91 17.31 -8.94
N VAL A 456 -6.32 18.09 -9.85
CA VAL A 456 -6.96 19.29 -10.42
C VAL A 456 -8.22 18.91 -11.20
N ALA A 457 -8.17 17.85 -12.02
CA ALA A 457 -9.34 17.37 -12.74
C ALA A 457 -10.46 16.91 -11.79
N ALA A 458 -10.13 16.18 -10.73
CA ALA A 458 -11.08 15.74 -9.71
C ALA A 458 -11.73 16.91 -8.96
N ALA A 459 -10.97 17.99 -8.68
CA ALA A 459 -11.48 19.20 -8.05
C ALA A 459 -12.53 19.92 -8.93
N HIS A 460 -12.45 19.78 -10.25
CA HIS A 460 -13.40 20.32 -11.21
C HIS A 460 -14.50 19.32 -11.60
N TYR A 461 -14.49 18.10 -11.06
CA TYR A 461 -15.50 17.10 -11.35
C TYR A 461 -16.84 17.51 -10.70
N PRO A 462 -17.94 17.62 -11.47
CA PRO A 462 -19.21 18.13 -10.94
C PRO A 462 -19.82 17.16 -9.93
N ASN A 463 -20.43 17.71 -8.88
CA ASN A 463 -21.15 16.88 -7.92
C ASN A 463 -22.51 16.43 -8.48
N PRO A 464 -23.01 15.24 -8.09
CA PRO A 464 -24.33 14.76 -8.52
C PRO A 464 -25.49 15.72 -8.21
N HIS A 465 -25.41 16.47 -7.10
CA HIS A 465 -26.45 17.43 -6.69
C HIS A 465 -26.51 18.66 -7.61
N ASP A 466 -25.36 19.14 -8.09
CA ASP A 466 -25.28 20.27 -9.02
C ASP A 466 -25.93 19.95 -10.37
N LEU A 467 -25.91 18.67 -10.78
CA LEU A 467 -26.54 18.20 -12.02
C LEU A 467 -28.07 18.17 -11.92
N HIS A 468 -28.62 17.90 -10.74
CA HIS A 468 -30.07 17.92 -10.51
C HIS A 468 -30.63 19.35 -10.55
N ASP A 469 -29.87 20.33 -10.06
CA ASP A 469 -30.25 21.75 -10.09
C ASP A 469 -30.02 22.40 -11.47
N ALA A 470 -28.99 21.97 -12.21
CA ALA A 470 -28.70 22.46 -13.55
C ALA A 470 -29.66 21.90 -14.62
N PHE A 471 -30.15 20.67 -14.41
CA PHE A 471 -31.10 20.01 -15.30
C PHE A 471 -32.24 19.38 -14.49
N PRO A 472 -33.19 20.19 -13.98
CA PRO A 472 -34.37 19.64 -13.32
C PRO A 472 -35.05 18.71 -14.31
N ALA A 473 -35.18 17.43 -13.93
CA ALA A 473 -35.83 16.42 -14.75
C ALA A 473 -37.15 16.99 -15.25
N THR A 474 -37.26 17.14 -16.57
CA THR A 474 -38.45 17.68 -17.23
C THR A 474 -39.64 16.92 -16.69
N THR A 475 -40.51 17.62 -15.97
CA THR A 475 -41.73 17.09 -15.36
C THR A 475 -42.45 16.21 -16.38
N THR A 476 -42.48 14.91 -16.14
CA THR A 476 -43.51 14.05 -16.71
C THR A 476 -44.84 14.61 -16.22
N PRO A 477 -45.79 14.97 -17.11
CA PRO A 477 -47.07 15.47 -16.67
C PRO A 477 -47.76 14.37 -15.86
N SER A 478 -48.13 14.69 -14.62
CA SER A 478 -48.94 13.85 -13.76
C SER A 478 -50.15 13.31 -14.54
N PRO A 479 -50.50 12.01 -14.43
CA PRO A 479 -51.75 11.53 -15.01
C PRO A 479 -52.88 12.33 -14.37
N ALA A 480 -53.64 13.02 -15.21
CA ALA A 480 -54.82 13.75 -14.80
C ALA A 480 -55.72 12.80 -14.00
N GLN A 481 -56.07 13.22 -12.78
CA GLN A 481 -57.16 12.63 -12.02
C GLN A 481 -58.42 12.72 -12.88
N SER A 482 -58.85 11.58 -13.45
CA SER A 482 -60.18 11.45 -14.02
C SER A 482 -61.17 11.43 -12.85
N THR A 483 -61.54 12.62 -12.37
CA THR A 483 -62.72 12.79 -11.54
C THR A 483 -63.93 12.41 -12.38
N GLY A 484 -64.55 11.28 -12.06
CA GLY A 484 -65.86 10.94 -12.58
C GLY A 484 -66.87 12.00 -12.18
N SER A 485 -67.64 12.47 -13.15
CA SER A 485 -68.97 13.03 -12.90
C SER A 485 -69.96 12.27 -13.78
N GLU A 486 -70.77 11.44 -13.12
CA GLU A 486 -72.12 11.13 -13.57
C GLU A 486 -72.93 12.43 -13.74
N GLY A 487 -73.79 12.51 -14.77
CA GLY A 487 -74.78 13.58 -14.85
C GLY A 487 -75.36 13.91 -16.23
N ALA A 488 -76.27 13.05 -16.69
CA ALA A 488 -77.61 13.34 -17.25
C ALA A 488 -77.88 14.44 -18.32
N HIS A 489 -78.78 14.07 -19.26
CA HIS A 489 -79.58 14.90 -20.19
C HIS A 489 -78.77 15.66 -21.28
N HIS A 490 -78.99 15.52 -22.59
CA HIS A 490 -80.23 15.42 -23.35
C HIS A 490 -79.98 14.89 -24.77
#